data_AF-A0A9Q8V548-F1
#
_entry.id   AF-A0A9Q8V548-F1
#
_cell.length_a   1.000
_cell.length_b   1.000
_cell.length_c   1.000
_cell.angle_alpha   90.00
_cell.angle_beta   90.00
_cell.angle_gamma   90.00
#
_symmetry.space_group_name_H-M   'P 1'
#
loop_
_entity.id
_entity.type
_entity.pdbx_description
1 polymer ?
#
loop_
_entity_poly.entity_id
_entity_poly.type
_entity_poly.pdbx_seq_one_letter_code
_entity_poly.pdbx_strand_id
1 'polypeptide(L)' 'MPASELQLWWAFDSINPIGDVRSDVHAAQVTAAIFNAQGVKTSINDTLIQWDAESVQGDESDGSGLENFLASLA' A
#
# COMPACT_ATOMS: atom_id res chain seq x y z
N MET A 1 10.49 19.79 -8.17
CA MET A 1 9.64 18.66 -8.59
C MET A 1 8.25 19.22 -8.84
N PRO A 2 7.64 18.97 -10.01
CA PRO A 2 6.28 19.42 -10.30
C PRO A 2 5.26 18.69 -9.42
N ALA A 3 4.11 19.33 -9.16
CA ALA A 3 3.04 18.79 -8.33
C ALA A 3 2.49 17.46 -8.87
N SER A 4 2.42 17.35 -10.19
CA SER A 4 2.00 16.15 -10.91
C SER A 4 2.86 14.92 -10.62
N GLU A 5 4.17 15.08 -10.44
CA GLU A 5 5.06 13.97 -10.09
C GLU A 5 4.78 13.47 -8.66
N LEU A 6 4.54 14.37 -7.71
CA LEU A 6 4.19 14.01 -6.33
C LEU A 6 2.84 13.30 -6.25
N GLN A 7 1.87 13.71 -7.06
CA GLN A 7 0.58 13.04 -7.16
C GLN A 7 0.72 11.62 -7.71
N LEU A 8 1.61 11.42 -8.70
CA LEU A 8 1.87 10.09 -9.26
C LEU A 8 2.52 9.16 -8.23
N TRP A 9 3.44 9.69 -7.40
CA TRP A 9 4.01 8.95 -6.27
C TRP A 9 2.96 8.60 -5.21
N TRP A 10 2.04 9.52 -4.93
CA TRP A 10 0.96 9.26 -3.96
C TRP A 10 -0.02 8.19 -4.48
N ALA A 11 -0.37 8.24 -5.77
CA ALA A 11 -1.15 7.20 -6.42
C ALA A 11 -0.40 5.85 -6.45
N PHE A 12 0.92 5.85 -6.67
CA PHE A 12 1.74 4.64 -6.61
C PHE A 12 1.73 3.97 -5.23
N ASP A 13 1.79 4.75 -4.16
CA ASP A 13 1.83 4.27 -2.76
C ASP A 13 0.44 3.93 -2.20
N SER A 14 -0.64 4.35 -2.87
CA SER A 14 -2.02 4.23 -2.38
C SER A 14 -2.50 2.79 -2.16
N ILE A 15 -1.91 1.80 -2.86
CA ILE A 15 -2.26 0.37 -2.72
C ILE A 15 -1.47 -0.29 -1.59
N ASN A 16 -0.18 0.02 -1.44
CA ASN A 16 0.67 -0.55 -0.40
C ASN A 16 1.54 0.57 0.20
N PRO A 17 1.16 1.14 1.36
CA PRO A 17 1.83 2.28 1.96
C PRO A 17 3.23 1.98 2.51
N ILE A 18 3.68 0.72 2.43
CA ILE A 18 4.95 0.23 2.99
C ILE A 18 5.90 -0.29 1.88
N GLY A 19 5.42 -0.41 0.64
CA GLY A 19 6.24 -0.56 -0.57
C GLY A 19 7.14 -1.79 -0.70
N ASP A 20 7.26 -2.67 0.30
CA ASP A 20 8.13 -3.83 0.24
C ASP A 20 7.40 -5.16 0.49
N VAL A 21 7.10 -5.84 -0.62
CA VAL A 21 6.56 -7.21 -0.65
C VAL A 21 7.40 -8.19 0.17
N ARG A 22 8.71 -7.99 0.26
CA ARG A 22 9.59 -8.88 1.05
C ARG A 22 9.32 -8.75 2.54
N SER A 23 9.02 -7.53 3.00
CA SER A 23 8.64 -7.28 4.38
C SER A 23 7.31 -7.98 4.70
N ASP A 24 6.35 -7.91 3.79
CA ASP A 24 5.04 -8.57 3.94
C ASP A 24 5.18 -10.10 4.03
N VAL A 25 6.03 -10.70 3.20
CA VAL A 25 6.32 -12.15 3.25
C VAL A 25 7.00 -12.54 4.57
N HIS A 26 7.93 -11.72 5.06
CA HIS A 26 8.60 -11.98 6.33
C HIS A 26 7.64 -11.88 7.52
N ALA A 27 6.75 -10.88 7.52
CA ALA A 27 5.69 -10.78 8.51
C ALA A 27 4.78 -12.01 8.50
N ALA A 28 4.37 -12.46 7.31
CA ALA A 28 3.56 -13.66 7.13
C ALA A 28 4.26 -14.93 7.65
N GLN A 29 5.57 -15.07 7.43
CA GLN A 29 6.36 -16.18 7.97
C GLN A 29 6.35 -16.21 9.51
N VAL A 30 6.55 -15.06 10.15
CA VAL A 30 6.55 -14.94 11.61
C VAL A 30 5.17 -15.26 12.18
N THR A 31 4.10 -14.72 11.60
CA THR A 31 2.74 -14.99 12.04
C THR A 31 2.37 -16.46 11.87
N ALA A 32 2.69 -17.06 10.72
CA ALA A 32 2.45 -18.49 10.49
C ALA A 32 3.22 -19.35 11.51
N ALA A 33 4.48 -19.01 11.83
CA ALA A 33 5.25 -19.73 12.85
C ALA A 33 4.60 -19.64 14.25
N ILE A 34 4.09 -18.46 14.63
CA ILE A 34 3.41 -18.25 15.91
C ILE A 34 2.09 -19.05 15.97
N PHE A 35 1.27 -19.02 14.92
CA PHE A 35 0.02 -19.78 14.87
C PHE A 35 0.26 -21.30 14.91
N ASN A 36 1.27 -21.77 14.18
CA ASN A 36 1.67 -23.19 14.21
C ASN A 36 2.19 -23.60 15.59
N ALA A 37 2.92 -22.73 16.30
CA ALA A 37 3.36 -22.98 17.67
C ALA A 37 2.20 -23.08 18.67
N GLN A 38 1.07 -22.43 18.40
CA GLN A 38 -0.16 -22.54 19.19
C GLN A 38 -1.04 -23.75 18.82
N GLY A 39 -0.59 -24.58 17.86
CA GLY A 39 -1.31 -25.77 17.39
C GLY A 39 -2.31 -25.52 16.25
N VAL A 40 -2.36 -24.30 15.71
CA VAL A 40 -3.19 -23.98 14.54
C VAL A 40 -2.37 -24.25 13.27
N LYS A 41 -2.85 -25.14 12.40
CA LYS A 41 -2.22 -25.39 11.10
C LYS A 41 -2.53 -24.25 10.15
N THR A 42 -1.56 -23.37 9.94
CA THR A 42 -1.69 -22.20 9.07
C THR A 42 -0.52 -22.16 8.08
N SER A 43 -0.81 -21.91 6.81
CA SER A 43 0.21 -21.71 5.78
C SER A 43 0.62 -20.24 5.68
N ILE A 44 1.78 -19.96 5.08
CA ILE A 44 2.24 -18.57 4.87
C ILE A 44 1.22 -17.78 4.03
N ASN A 45 0.62 -18.41 3.02
CA ASN A 45 -0.37 -17.79 2.13
C ASN A 45 -1.62 -17.35 2.88
N ASP A 46 -2.02 -18.07 3.93
CA ASP A 46 -3.19 -17.72 4.75
C ASP A 46 -2.95 -16.49 5.62
N THR A 47 -1.68 -16.15 5.88
CA THR A 47 -1.27 -15.02 6.72
C THR A 47 -0.68 -13.86 5.93
N LEU A 48 -0.61 -14.00 4.60
CA LEU A 48 -0.10 -12.94 3.74
C LEU A 48 -1.12 -11.80 3.71
N ILE A 49 -0.63 -10.57 3.91
CA ILE A 49 -1.48 -9.37 3.83
C ILE A 49 -1.97 -9.23 2.40
N GLN A 50 -3.28 -9.16 2.23
CA GLN A 50 -3.91 -8.88 0.96
C GLN A 50 -4.35 -7.43 0.93
N TRP A 51 -3.57 -6.60 0.26
CA TRP A 51 -3.89 -5.19 0.05
C TRP A 51 -5.08 -5.06 -0.91
N ASP A 52 -6.02 -4.18 -0.58
CA ASP A 52 -7.24 -3.97 -1.36
C ASP A 52 -6.94 -3.10 -2.60
N ALA A 53 -6.47 -3.76 -3.66
CA ALA A 53 -6.19 -3.11 -4.94
C ALA A 53 -7.45 -2.62 -5.68
N GLU A 54 -8.64 -3.09 -5.29
CA GLU A 54 -9.92 -2.77 -5.95
C GLU A 54 -10.50 -1.45 -5.42
N SER A 55 -10.37 -1.20 -4.11
CA SER A 55 -10.76 0.09 -3.50
C SER A 55 -9.96 1.30 -4.00
N VAL A 56 -8.73 1.07 -4.47
CA VAL A 56 -7.79 2.14 -4.83
C VAL A 56 -7.92 2.61 -6.28
N GLN A 57 -8.48 1.77 -7.17
CA GLN A 57 -8.70 2.14 -8.58
C GLN A 57 -9.92 3.06 -8.80
N GLY A 58 -10.74 3.28 -7.77
CA GLY A 58 -12.01 4.03 -7.87
C GLY A 58 -11.89 5.55 -7.84
N ASP A 59 -10.77 6.11 -7.38
CA ASP A 59 -10.61 7.54 -7.09
C ASP A 59 -9.58 8.24 -8.00
N GLU A 60 -9.67 8.05 -9.32
CA GLU A 60 -9.07 8.98 -10.29
C GLU A 60 -9.84 10.31 -10.28
N SER A 61 -9.77 11.06 -9.17
CA SER A 61 -10.31 12.41 -9.07
C SER A 61 -9.23 13.44 -9.42
N ASP A 62 -9.42 14.05 -10.58
CA ASP A 62 -8.93 15.36 -11.06
C ASP A 62 -7.74 15.99 -10.31
N GLY A 63 -6.51 15.69 -10.77
CA GLY A 63 -5.26 16.21 -10.22
C GLY A 63 -5.00 17.72 -10.34
N SER A 64 -5.94 18.47 -10.94
CA SER A 64 -5.79 19.92 -11.14
C SER A 64 -5.86 20.74 -9.85
N GLY A 65 -6.50 20.23 -8.79
CA GLY A 65 -6.68 20.97 -7.54
C GLY A 65 -5.38 21.23 -6.77
N LEU A 66 -4.48 20.26 -6.74
CA LEU A 66 -3.23 20.33 -5.96
C LEU A 66 -2.19 21.22 -6.65
N GLU A 67 -2.14 21.17 -7.98
CA GLU A 67 -1.25 22.00 -8.80
C GLU A 67 -1.65 23.49 -8.73
N ASN A 68 -2.96 23.78 -8.76
CA ASN A 68 -3.48 25.13 -8.56
C ASN A 68 -3.19 25.67 -7.15
N PHE A 69 -3.28 24.83 -6.11
CA PHE A 69 -2.93 25.21 -4.75
C PHE A 69 -1.45 25.57 -4.61
N LEU A 70 -0.54 24.72 -5.11
CA LEU A 70 0.89 24.98 -5.06
C LEU A 70 1.29 26.20 -5.91
N ALA A 71 0.65 26.41 -7.05
CA ALA A 71 0.83 27.61 -7.86
C ALA A 71 0.39 28.90 -7.14
N SER A 72 -0.59 28.83 -6.24
CA SER A 72 -1.05 29.98 -5.44
C SER A 72 -0.13 30.35 -4.27
N LEU A 73 0.80 29.46 -3.89
CA LEU A 73 1.75 29.63 -2.79
C LEU A 73 3.12 30.15 -3.23
N ALA A 74 3.40 30.15 -4.54
CA ALA A 74 4.63 30.64 -5.16
C ALA A 74 4.54 32.15 -5.46
#